data_AF-A0A942PE79-F1
#
_entry.id   AF-A0A942PE79-F1
#
_cell.length_a   1.000
_cell.length_b   1.000
_cell.length_c   1.000
_cell.angle_alpha   90.00
_cell.angle_beta   90.00
_cell.angle_gamma   90.00
#
_symmetry.space_group_name_H-M   'P 1'
#
loop_
_entity.id
_entity.type
_entity.pdbx_description
1 polymer ?
#
loop_
_entity_poly.entity_id
_entity_poly.type
_entity_poly.pdbx_seq_one_letter_code
_entity_poly.pdbx_strand_id
1 'polypeptide(L)'
;MTPAARLSAAIEVLTEIEGKRRPAPDALREWGQMHRFAGSGDRGAIGSLVFDALRRRASAAWLMGEETPRAVMLGALRLARNVSPDEISKLADGSRFAPEPLSDDEKKCLESGSLAKAPPHVA
;
A
#
# COMPACT_ATOMS: atom_id res chain seq x y z
N MET A 1 -3.75 -16.02 4.20
CA MET A 1 -3.55 -14.75 4.96
C MET A 1 -4.78 -13.86 4.83
N THR A 2 -5.15 -13.08 5.85
CA THR A 2 -6.30 -12.14 5.74
C THR A 2 -5.97 -10.98 4.79
N PRO A 3 -6.97 -10.31 4.19
CA PRO A 3 -6.74 -9.11 3.38
C PRO A 3 -5.97 -8.01 4.13
N ALA A 4 -6.31 -7.75 5.40
CA ALA A 4 -5.60 -6.80 6.25
C ALA A 4 -4.12 -7.18 6.47
N ALA A 5 -3.84 -8.46 6.71
CA ALA A 5 -2.46 -8.93 6.81
C ALA A 5 -1.69 -8.75 5.49
N ARG A 6 -2.33 -8.98 4.34
CA ARG A 6 -1.72 -8.73 3.02
C ARG A 6 -1.41 -7.26 2.78
N LEU A 7 -2.25 -6.36 3.27
CA LEU A 7 -1.97 -4.93 3.25
C LEU A 7 -0.73 -4.59 4.09
N SER A 8 -0.66 -5.10 5.32
CA SER A 8 0.49 -4.90 6.21
C SER A 8 1.80 -5.42 5.58
N ALA A 9 1.78 -6.62 5.02
CA ALA A 9 2.93 -7.19 4.31
C ALA A 9 3.34 -6.38 3.07
N ALA A 10 2.39 -5.83 2.33
CA ALA A 10 2.70 -4.96 1.19
C ALA A 10 3.39 -3.65 1.62
N ILE A 11 2.95 -3.05 2.75
CA ILE A 11 3.59 -1.87 3.34
C ILE A 11 5.02 -2.21 3.79
N GLU A 12 5.23 -3.37 4.42
CA GLU A 12 6.55 -3.86 4.82
C GLU A 12 7.49 -4.02 3.62
N VAL A 13 7.02 -4.66 2.54
CA VAL A 13 7.81 -4.84 1.31
C VAL A 13 8.15 -3.49 0.67
N LEU A 14 7.20 -2.55 0.59
CA LEU A 14 7.47 -1.21 0.08
C LEU A 14 8.51 -0.47 0.93
N THR A 15 8.44 -0.62 2.25
CA THR A 15 9.43 -0.07 3.19
C THR A 15 10.82 -0.65 2.92
N GLU A 16 10.90 -1.96 2.67
CA GLU A 16 12.16 -2.61 2.32
C GLU A 16 12.74 -2.13 1.00
N ILE A 17 11.89 -1.98 -0.03
CA ILE A 17 12.28 -1.47 -1.35
C ILE A 17 12.87 -0.07 -1.22
N GLU A 18 12.22 0.81 -0.45
CA GLU A 18 12.66 2.19 -0.25
C GLU A 18 13.95 2.27 0.56
N GLY A 19 14.03 1.54 1.68
CA GLY A 19 15.20 1.56 2.56
C GLY A 19 16.44 0.91 1.96
N LYS A 20 16.29 -0.21 1.25
CA LYS A 20 17.41 -0.96 0.65
C LYS A 20 17.69 -0.60 -0.82
N ARG A 21 16.83 0.21 -1.46
CA ARG A 21 16.91 0.60 -2.89
C ARG A 21 17.10 -0.59 -3.83
N ARG A 22 16.28 -1.62 -3.67
CA ARG A 22 16.35 -2.87 -4.43
C ARG A 22 15.18 -3.03 -5.39
N PRO A 23 15.32 -3.84 -6.46
CA PRO A 23 14.20 -4.18 -7.33
C PRO A 23 13.07 -4.89 -6.56
N ALA A 24 11.82 -4.55 -6.90
CA ALA A 24 10.64 -5.14 -6.25
C ALA A 24 10.55 -6.68 -6.32
N PRO A 25 10.90 -7.35 -7.45
CA PRO A 25 10.91 -8.81 -7.51
C PRO A 25 11.84 -9.46 -6.47
N ASP A 26 13.00 -8.84 -6.21
CA ASP A 26 13.95 -9.34 -5.22
C ASP A 26 13.45 -9.15 -3.79
N ALA A 27 12.86 -7.98 -3.49
CA ALA A 27 12.24 -7.72 -2.19
C ALA A 27 11.11 -8.71 -1.89
N LEU A 28 10.23 -8.96 -2.86
CA LEU A 28 9.14 -9.92 -2.74
C LEU A 28 9.65 -11.36 -2.56
N ARG A 29 10.73 -11.73 -3.26
CA ARG A 29 11.35 -13.05 -3.13
C ARG A 29 11.94 -13.25 -1.73
N GLU A 30 12.71 -12.29 -1.24
CA GLU A 30 13.32 -12.35 0.10
C GLU A 30 12.25 -12.35 1.20
N TRP A 31 11.27 -11.44 1.11
CA TRP A 31 10.13 -11.41 2.04
C TRP A 31 9.43 -12.79 2.07
N GLY A 32 9.19 -13.41 0.91
CA GLY A 32 8.58 -14.73 0.84
C GLY A 32 9.46 -15.88 1.37
N GLN A 33 10.78 -15.74 1.38
CA GLN A 33 11.69 -16.72 2.00
C GLN A 33 11.62 -16.65 3.53
N MET A 34 11.54 -15.43 4.08
CA MET A 34 11.41 -15.19 5.52
C MET A 34 10.01 -15.55 6.04
N HIS A 35 8.96 -15.32 5.22
CA HIS A 35 7.57 -15.56 5.57
C HIS A 35 7.04 -16.87 4.99
N ARG A 36 7.54 -18.00 5.52
CA ARG A 36 7.21 -19.37 5.05
C ARG A 36 5.73 -19.74 5.17
N PHE A 37 4.98 -19.06 6.03
CA PHE A 37 3.54 -19.26 6.17
C PHE A 37 2.73 -18.71 4.98
N ALA A 38 3.29 -17.78 4.20
CA ALA A 38 2.63 -17.21 3.04
C ALA A 38 2.71 -18.19 1.86
N GLY A 39 1.56 -18.76 1.48
CA GLY A 39 1.44 -19.62 0.29
C GLY A 39 1.56 -18.84 -1.02
N SER A 40 1.56 -19.54 -2.16
CA SER A 40 1.67 -18.93 -3.49
C SER A 40 0.58 -17.88 -3.77
N GLY A 41 -0.66 -18.14 -3.35
CA GLY A 41 -1.77 -17.18 -3.49
C GLY A 41 -1.59 -15.92 -2.64
N ASP A 42 -1.06 -16.04 -1.43
CA ASP A 42 -0.76 -14.89 -0.57
C ASP A 42 0.38 -14.06 -1.18
N ARG A 43 1.46 -14.71 -1.63
CA ARG A 43 2.60 -14.05 -2.30
C ARG A 43 2.16 -13.32 -3.57
N GLY A 44 1.30 -13.95 -4.38
CA GLY A 44 0.73 -13.33 -5.58
C GLY A 44 -0.10 -12.10 -5.25
N ALA A 45 -0.96 -12.17 -4.22
CA ALA A 45 -1.78 -11.05 -3.79
C ALA A 45 -0.93 -9.87 -3.26
N ILE A 46 0.10 -10.15 -2.45
CA ILE A 46 1.04 -9.13 -1.93
C ILE A 46 1.83 -8.51 -3.07
N GLY A 47 2.38 -9.32 -3.98
CA GLY A 47 3.09 -8.82 -5.15
C GLY A 47 2.23 -7.90 -6.01
N SER A 48 0.97 -8.29 -6.25
CA SER A 48 0.01 -7.44 -6.96
C SER A 48 -0.21 -6.09 -6.27
N LEU A 49 -0.39 -6.06 -4.94
CA LEU A 49 -0.51 -4.82 -4.17
C LEU A 49 0.74 -3.94 -4.30
N VAL A 50 1.93 -4.53 -4.15
CA VAL A 50 3.21 -3.80 -4.26
C VAL A 50 3.39 -3.20 -5.65
N PHE A 51 3.12 -3.95 -6.72
CA PHE A 51 3.24 -3.42 -8.07
C PHE A 51 2.19 -2.35 -8.39
N ASP A 52 0.96 -2.48 -7.86
CA ASP A 52 -0.05 -1.43 -7.98
C ASP A 52 0.39 -0.13 -7.29
N ALA A 53 0.97 -0.26 -6.09
CA ALA A 53 1.53 0.85 -5.34
C ALA A 53 2.69 1.54 -6.08
N LEU A 54 3.64 0.78 -6.62
CA LEU A 54 4.76 1.34 -7.39
C LEU A 54 4.29 2.03 -8.68
N ARG A 55 3.32 1.44 -9.40
CA ARG A 55 2.74 2.05 -10.62
C ARG A 55 2.01 3.35 -10.34
N ARG A 56 1.41 3.51 -9.16
CA ARG A 56 0.69 4.72 -8.75
C ARG A 56 1.47 5.60 -7.77
N ARG A 57 2.78 5.37 -7.55
CA ARG A 57 3.53 5.99 -6.44
C ARG A 57 3.34 7.51 -6.37
N ALA A 58 3.61 8.22 -7.46
CA ALA A 58 3.49 9.67 -7.50
C ALA A 58 2.06 10.15 -7.23
N SER A 59 1.07 9.57 -7.92
CA SER A 59 -0.34 9.92 -7.74
C SER A 59 -0.84 9.61 -6.33
N ALA A 60 -0.45 8.46 -5.77
CA ALA A 60 -0.84 8.02 -4.44
C ALA A 60 -0.23 8.90 -3.36
N ALA A 61 1.06 9.25 -3.50
CA ALA A 61 1.73 10.16 -2.60
C ALA A 61 1.11 11.57 -2.64
N TRP A 62 0.77 12.07 -3.83
CA TRP A 62 0.05 13.33 -3.98
C TRP A 62 -1.32 13.30 -3.32
N LEU A 63 -2.10 12.24 -3.54
CA LEU A 63 -3.43 12.06 -2.96
C LEU A 63 -3.36 12.09 -1.42
N MET A 64 -2.36 11.41 -0.86
CA MET A 64 -2.19 11.26 0.58
C MET A 64 -1.40 12.40 1.24
N GLY A 65 -0.78 13.28 0.45
CA GLY A 65 0.07 14.36 0.95
C GLY A 65 1.42 13.91 1.54
N GLU A 66 1.77 12.62 1.42
CA GLU A 66 2.98 12.03 1.97
C GLU A 66 3.56 10.96 1.04
N GLU A 67 4.88 10.82 1.00
CA GLU A 67 5.56 9.79 0.20
C GLU A 67 5.90 8.50 0.99
N THR A 68 5.35 8.32 2.19
CA THR A 68 5.67 7.14 3.01
C THR A 68 5.15 5.84 2.36
N PRO A 69 5.78 4.67 2.58
CA PRO A 69 5.30 3.38 2.08
C PRO A 69 3.82 3.11 2.41
N ARG A 70 3.39 3.52 3.60
CA ARG A 70 1.99 3.43 4.04
C ARG A 70 1.09 4.35 3.23
N ALA A 71 1.42 5.65 3.13
CA ALA A 71 0.65 6.60 2.35
C ALA A 71 0.53 6.16 0.88
N VAL A 72 1.63 5.73 0.26
CA VAL A 72 1.63 5.20 -1.10
C VAL A 72 0.72 3.99 -1.24
N MET A 73 0.75 3.04 -0.29
CA MET A 73 -0.11 1.85 -0.35
C MET A 73 -1.60 2.20 -0.18
N LEU A 74 -1.94 3.06 0.79
CA LEU A 74 -3.33 3.49 1.02
C LEU A 74 -3.88 4.27 -0.19
N GLY A 75 -3.11 5.21 -0.73
CA GLY A 75 -3.48 5.96 -1.92
C GLY A 75 -3.62 5.06 -3.15
N ALA A 76 -2.75 4.06 -3.31
CA ALA A 76 -2.83 3.11 -4.41
C ALA A 76 -4.06 2.19 -4.33
N LEU A 77 -4.52 1.81 -3.13
CA LEU A 77 -5.79 1.08 -3.00
C LEU A 77 -6.97 1.88 -3.56
N ARG A 78 -7.03 3.18 -3.27
CA ARG A 78 -8.05 4.06 -3.83
C ARG A 78 -7.88 4.27 -5.33
N LEU A 79 -6.66 4.49 -5.81
CA LEU A 79 -6.40 4.89 -7.20
C LEU A 79 -6.29 3.76 -8.22
N ALA A 80 -5.77 2.58 -7.82
CA ALA A 80 -5.58 1.44 -8.71
C ALA A 80 -6.72 0.41 -8.61
N ARG A 81 -7.35 0.32 -7.43
CA ARG A 81 -8.36 -0.70 -7.13
C ARG A 81 -9.74 -0.14 -6.81
N ASN A 82 -9.88 1.19 -6.79
CA ASN A 82 -11.15 1.88 -6.49
C ASN A 82 -11.77 1.44 -5.15
N VAL A 83 -10.94 1.09 -4.18
CA VAL A 83 -11.38 0.71 -2.83
C VAL A 83 -11.82 1.98 -2.10
N SER A 84 -13.01 1.94 -1.50
CA SER A 84 -13.56 3.10 -0.79
C SER A 84 -12.79 3.40 0.51
N PRO A 85 -12.83 4.65 1.02
CA PRO A 85 -12.21 4.99 2.31
C PRO A 85 -12.70 4.10 3.46
N ASP A 86 -13.99 3.76 3.47
CA ASP A 86 -14.59 2.89 4.49
C ASP A 86 -14.03 1.47 4.44
N GLU A 87 -13.84 0.92 3.24
CA GLU A 87 -13.21 -0.39 3.06
C GLU A 87 -11.73 -0.37 3.43
N ILE A 88 -11.00 0.70 3.09
CA ILE A 88 -9.60 0.88 3.50
C ILE A 88 -9.49 0.97 5.02
N SER A 89 -10.40 1.70 5.68
CA SER A 89 -10.48 1.80 7.14
C SER A 89 -10.69 0.44 7.79
N LYS A 90 -11.54 -0.43 7.22
CA LYS A 90 -11.72 -1.82 7.70
C LYS A 90 -10.49 -2.70 7.51
N LEU A 91 -9.64 -2.41 6.52
CA LEU A 91 -8.39 -3.14 6.29
C LEU A 91 -7.27 -2.70 7.24
N ALA A 92 -7.33 -1.46 7.72
CA ALA A 92 -6.39 -0.86 8.67
C ALA A 92 -7.12 -0.59 10.00
N ASP A 93 -7.49 -1.66 10.70
CA ASP A 93 -8.26 -1.60 11.94
C ASP A 93 -7.43 -1.89 13.21
N GLY A 94 -6.12 -2.11 13.06
CA GLY A 94 -5.21 -2.47 14.17
C GLY A 94 -5.44 -3.87 14.75
N SER A 95 -6.32 -4.69 14.14
CA SER A 95 -6.49 -6.08 14.54
C SER A 95 -5.23 -6.90 14.26
N ARG A 96 -5.21 -8.16 14.70
CA ARG A 96 -4.02 -9.02 14.59
C ARG A 96 -3.51 -9.07 13.14
N PHE A 97 -2.29 -8.60 12.93
CA PHE A 97 -1.57 -8.48 11.64
C PHE A 97 -2.11 -7.41 10.68
N ALA A 98 -3.17 -6.68 11.04
CA ALA A 98 -3.62 -5.52 10.29
C ALA A 98 -2.68 -4.32 10.54
N PRO A 99 -2.58 -3.37 9.60
CA PRO A 99 -1.97 -2.08 9.88
C PRO A 99 -2.71 -1.33 10.97
N GLU A 100 -2.00 -0.39 11.62
CA GLU A 100 -2.59 0.54 12.59
C GLU A 100 -3.79 1.30 12.00
N PRO A 101 -4.77 1.69 12.84
CA PRO A 101 -5.91 2.51 12.45
C PRO A 101 -5.53 3.74 11.63
N LEU A 102 -6.39 4.11 10.68
CA LEU A 102 -6.17 5.32 9.89
C LEU A 102 -6.11 6.56 10.80
N SER A 103 -5.11 7.40 10.57
CA SER A 103 -5.07 8.73 11.19
C SER A 103 -6.19 9.62 10.64
N ASP A 104 -6.52 10.69 11.35
CA ASP A 104 -7.56 11.61 10.88
C ASP A 104 -7.16 12.32 9.58
N ASP A 105 -5.86 12.54 9.36
CA ASP A 105 -5.37 13.12 8.11
C ASP A 105 -5.39 12.10 6.97
N GLU A 106 -5.05 10.84 7.22
CA GLU A 106 -5.21 9.76 6.24
C GLU A 106 -6.68 9.61 5.80
N LYS A 107 -7.64 9.69 6.73
CA LYS A 107 -9.07 9.64 6.41
C LYS A 107 -9.48 10.84 5.54
N LYS A 108 -9.10 12.06 5.91
CA LYS A 108 -9.43 13.27 5.11
C LYS A 108 -8.84 13.19 3.71
N CYS A 109 -7.59 12.79 3.57
CA CYS A 109 -6.92 12.60 2.28
C CYS A 109 -7.61 11.53 1.46
N LEU A 110 -7.95 10.40 2.07
CA LEU A 110 -8.70 9.36 1.41
C LEU A 110 -10.08 9.84 0.99
N GLU A 111 -10.82 10.62 1.77
CA GLU A 111 -12.17 11.06 1.41
C GLU A 111 -12.18 12.14 0.33
N SER A 112 -11.37 13.18 0.51
CA SER A 112 -11.45 14.44 -0.24
C SER A 112 -10.27 14.67 -1.20
N GLY A 113 -9.21 13.86 -1.10
CA GLY A 113 -8.03 13.98 -1.95
C GLY A 113 -8.38 13.87 -3.43
N SER A 114 -7.71 14.69 -4.25
CA SER A 114 -7.94 14.76 -5.69
C SER A 114 -6.65 15.02 -6.46
N LEU A 115 -6.55 14.42 -7.65
CA LEU A 115 -5.47 14.65 -8.60
C LEU A 115 -5.73 15.86 -9.51
N ALA A 116 -6.85 16.58 -9.35
CA ALA A 116 -7.24 17.65 -10.27
C ALA A 116 -6.24 18.82 -10.37
N LYS A 117 -5.43 19.04 -9.31
CA LYS A 117 -4.36 20.05 -9.29
C LYS A 117 -2.96 19.44 -9.37
N ALA A 118 -2.86 18.14 -9.64
CA ALA A 118 -1.58 17.45 -9.73
C ALA A 118 -0.85 17.86 -11.03
N PRO A 119 0.48 18.01 -11.00
CA PRO A 119 1.28 18.21 -12.21
C PRO A 119 1.12 17.05 -13.20
N PRO A 120 1.40 17.25 -14.51
CA PRO A 120 1.22 16.21 -15.54
C PRO A 120 2.01 14.91 -15.31
N HIS A 121 3.12 14.96 -14.56
CA HIS A 121 3.92 13.77 -14.23
C HIS A 121 3.36 12.97 -13.04
N VAL A 122 2.30 13.47 -12.39
CA VAL A 122 1.63 12.87 -11.22
C VAL A 122 0.21 12.42 -11.56
N ALA A 123 -0.50 13.14 -12.44
CA ALA A 123 -1.90 12.92 -12.81
C ALA A 123 -2.11 11.66 -13.69
#